data_AF-A0A5C6YGI3-F1
#
_entry.id   AF-A0A5C6YGI3-F1
#
_cell.length_a   1.000
_cell.length_b   1.000
_cell.length_c   1.000
_cell.angle_alpha   90.00
_cell.angle_beta   90.00
_cell.angle_gamma   90.00
#
_symmetry.space_group_name_H-M   'P 1'
#
loop_
_entity.id
_entity.type
_entity.pdbx_description
1 polymer ?
#
loop_
_entity_poly.entity_id
_entity_poly.type
_entity_poly.pdbx_seq_one_letter_code
_entity_poly.pdbx_strand_id
1 'polypeptide(L)'
;MIKIFRKIRQNLLLENKTSKYFKYAIGEIVLVVIGILIAFQVSKWSTNKTKEKEAYNQLLEVQNEILNNILEFEYKGNYYYNKLRDVRSVFSDTLTFKDYKNKISLQRIMSSYSAVETQNEAFNKLIQNADDVPEIYRPLILEMKKLYNLSAFETSYTGLLDLSTRNFELIQDFAESLYRDKTDDYICFLLTDKDHKNRLARYSFTLDDIAPELVQKKYKALKIYRQMVALGFPDKNMKELDHMFITMNPENLKYFVGNYTNKNYTLSLQYNIEKNMLFGNWSSNRSGEKLEAMNVTVRDSITLHIGGEYLEFNNDKSMFNRLFSKTKSNYKRIFEGE
;
A
#
# COMPACT_ATOMS: atom_id res chain seq x y z
N MET A 1 -44.55 -14.47 -39.95
CA MET A 1 -45.14 -15.84 -39.87
C MET A 1 -44.58 -16.65 -41.03
N ILE A 2 -43.90 -17.77 -40.74
CA ILE A 2 -43.31 -18.61 -41.79
C ILE A 2 -44.43 -19.06 -42.75
N LYS A 3 -44.25 -18.86 -44.07
CA LYS A 3 -45.29 -19.03 -45.10
C LYS A 3 -45.97 -20.42 -45.06
N ILE A 4 -45.24 -21.43 -44.61
CA ILE A 4 -45.67 -22.83 -44.50
C ILE A 4 -46.76 -22.99 -43.45
N PHE A 5 -46.57 -22.46 -42.23
CA PHE A 5 -47.57 -22.54 -41.15
C PHE A 5 -48.84 -21.76 -41.48
N ARG A 6 -48.70 -20.63 -42.18
CA ARG A 6 -49.86 -19.87 -42.68
C ARG A 6 -50.74 -20.71 -43.62
N LYS A 7 -50.12 -21.49 -44.52
CA LYS A 7 -50.83 -22.32 -45.51
C LYS A 7 -51.53 -23.52 -44.87
N ILE A 8 -50.91 -24.13 -43.85
CA ILE A 8 -51.50 -25.22 -43.06
C ILE A 8 -52.76 -24.74 -42.32
N ARG A 9 -52.73 -23.56 -41.71
CA ARG A 9 -53.89 -22.99 -41.02
C ARG A 9 -55.06 -22.67 -41.96
N GLN A 10 -54.76 -22.13 -43.15
CA GLN A 10 -55.77 -21.83 -44.17
C GLN A 10 -56.47 -23.12 -44.63
N ASN A 11 -55.72 -24.19 -44.87
CA ASN A 11 -56.29 -25.48 -45.24
C ASN A 11 -57.14 -26.10 -44.10
N LEU A 12 -56.70 -25.98 -42.85
CA LEU A 12 -57.45 -26.50 -41.70
C LEU A 12 -58.76 -25.74 -41.41
N LEU A 13 -58.82 -24.45 -41.75
CA LEU A 13 -60.06 -23.66 -41.71
C LEU A 13 -61.03 -24.05 -42.83
N LEU A 14 -60.52 -24.26 -44.05
CA LEU A 14 -61.32 -24.69 -45.20
C LEU A 14 -61.94 -26.08 -45.00
N GLU A 15 -61.30 -26.94 -44.20
CA GLU A 15 -61.80 -28.27 -43.86
C GLU A 15 -62.72 -28.31 -42.61
N ASN A 16 -63.16 -27.16 -42.07
CA ASN A 16 -63.96 -27.05 -40.83
C ASN A 16 -63.31 -27.69 -39.57
N LYS A 17 -61.97 -27.87 -39.55
CA LYS A 17 -61.23 -28.51 -38.45
C LYS A 17 -60.79 -27.50 -37.38
N THR A 18 -61.74 -26.79 -36.77
CA THR A 18 -61.50 -25.69 -35.81
C THR A 18 -60.63 -26.10 -34.60
N SER A 19 -60.86 -27.28 -34.01
CA SER A 19 -60.06 -27.77 -32.88
C SER A 19 -58.58 -27.98 -33.25
N LYS A 20 -58.30 -28.51 -34.45
CA LYS A 20 -56.92 -28.65 -34.95
C LYS A 20 -56.32 -27.27 -35.23
N TYR A 21 -57.09 -26.37 -35.86
CA TYR A 21 -56.65 -25.00 -36.11
C TYR A 21 -56.14 -24.29 -34.85
N PHE A 22 -56.89 -24.36 -33.73
CA PHE A 22 -56.45 -23.74 -32.47
C PHE A 22 -55.17 -24.37 -31.91
N LYS A 23 -55.03 -25.71 -31.95
CA LYS A 23 -53.79 -26.39 -31.53
C LYS A 23 -52.58 -25.94 -32.34
N TYR A 24 -52.74 -25.80 -33.66
CA TYR A 24 -51.65 -25.33 -34.54
C TYR A 24 -51.34 -23.83 -34.37
N ALA A 25 -52.35 -22.99 -34.14
CA ALA A 25 -52.16 -21.56 -33.87
C ALA A 25 -51.44 -21.31 -32.53
N ILE A 26 -51.78 -22.07 -31.48
CA ILE A 26 -51.07 -22.03 -30.19
C ILE A 26 -49.63 -22.53 -30.37
N GLY A 27 -49.43 -23.63 -31.10
CA GLY A 27 -48.09 -24.15 -31.39
C GLY A 27 -47.19 -23.14 -32.12
N GLU A 28 -47.75 -22.37 -33.05
CA GLU A 28 -47.06 -21.29 -33.76
C GLU A 28 -46.65 -20.13 -32.84
N ILE A 29 -47.55 -19.72 -31.93
CA ILE A 29 -47.23 -18.68 -30.94
C ILE A 29 -46.10 -19.17 -30.01
N VAL A 30 -46.18 -20.41 -29.52
CA VAL A 30 -45.14 -21.01 -28.66
C VAL A 30 -43.80 -21.08 -29.39
N LEU A 31 -43.77 -21.50 -30.65
CA LEU A 31 -42.56 -21.52 -31.48
C LEU A 31 -41.95 -20.12 -31.68
N VAL A 32 -42.78 -19.11 -31.93
CA VAL A 32 -42.33 -17.72 -32.08
C VAL A 32 -41.79 -17.18 -30.75
N VAL A 33 -42.47 -17.46 -29.63
CA VAL A 33 -42.02 -17.06 -28.30
C VAL A 33 -40.67 -17.70 -27.96
N ILE A 34 -40.48 -19.00 -28.21
CA ILE A 34 -39.19 -19.67 -28.04
C ILE A 34 -38.12 -19.01 -28.92
N GLY A 35 -38.43 -18.70 -30.18
CA GLY A 35 -37.51 -18.00 -31.08
C GLY A 35 -37.08 -16.62 -30.54
N ILE A 36 -38.02 -15.83 -30.02
CA ILE A 36 -37.74 -14.53 -29.41
C ILE A 36 -36.90 -14.69 -28.14
N LEU A 37 -37.22 -15.67 -27.28
CA LEU A 37 -36.47 -15.93 -26.05
C LEU A 37 -35.03 -16.35 -26.36
N ILE A 38 -34.81 -17.21 -27.35
CA ILE A 38 -33.46 -17.58 -27.80
C ILE A 38 -32.73 -16.37 -28.37
N ALA A 39 -33.37 -15.59 -29.26
CA ALA A 39 -32.78 -14.38 -29.83
C ALA A 39 -32.39 -13.36 -28.74
N PHE A 40 -33.25 -13.20 -27.73
CA PHE A 40 -33.00 -12.35 -26.58
C PHE A 40 -31.84 -12.87 -25.71
N GLN A 41 -31.77 -14.19 -25.47
CA GLN A 41 -30.66 -14.80 -24.74
C GLN A 41 -29.33 -14.67 -25.48
N VAL A 42 -29.31 -14.89 -26.80
CA VAL A 42 -28.11 -14.72 -27.64
C VAL A 42 -27.66 -13.26 -27.65
N SER A 43 -28.60 -12.31 -27.77
CA SER A 43 -28.32 -10.88 -27.66
C SER A 43 -27.67 -10.54 -26.31
N LYS A 44 -28.27 -10.99 -25.20
CA LYS A 44 -27.70 -10.82 -23.86
C LYS A 44 -26.29 -11.41 -23.72
N TRP A 45 -26.07 -12.61 -24.24
CA TRP A 45 -24.75 -13.26 -24.19
C TRP A 45 -23.69 -12.47 -24.96
N SER A 46 -24.03 -11.97 -26.16
CA SER A 46 -23.14 -11.11 -26.94
C SER A 46 -22.81 -9.82 -26.20
N THR A 47 -23.81 -9.15 -25.60
CA THR A 47 -23.60 -7.93 -24.81
C THR A 47 -22.72 -8.19 -23.58
N ASN A 48 -22.97 -9.28 -22.84
CA ASN A 48 -22.17 -9.64 -21.68
C ASN A 48 -20.70 -9.90 -22.05
N LYS A 49 -20.44 -10.59 -23.16
CA LYS A 49 -19.08 -10.83 -23.66
C LYS A 49 -18.34 -9.54 -24.01
N THR A 50 -19.05 -8.56 -24.59
CA THR A 50 -18.49 -7.23 -24.85
C THR A 50 -18.14 -6.51 -23.55
N LYS A 51 -19.05 -6.50 -22.56
CA LYS A 51 -18.81 -5.90 -21.23
C LYS A 51 -17.64 -6.55 -20.50
N GLU A 52 -17.52 -7.87 -20.55
CA GLU A 52 -16.37 -8.60 -19.97
C GLU A 52 -15.05 -8.15 -20.59
N LYS A 53 -15.00 -7.99 -21.92
CA LYS A 53 -13.80 -7.52 -22.62
C LYS A 53 -13.45 -6.07 -22.25
N GLU A 54 -14.46 -5.19 -22.18
CA GLU A 54 -14.27 -3.80 -21.78
C GLU A 54 -13.78 -3.69 -20.33
N ALA A 55 -14.41 -4.40 -19.40
CA ALA A 55 -13.99 -4.46 -18.00
C ALA A 55 -12.56 -5.01 -17.87
N TYR A 56 -12.21 -6.06 -18.61
CA TYR A 56 -10.84 -6.61 -18.64
C TYR A 56 -9.83 -5.56 -19.12
N ASN A 57 -10.13 -4.81 -20.17
CA ASN A 57 -9.25 -3.76 -20.67
C ASN A 57 -9.10 -2.60 -19.67
N GLN A 58 -10.19 -2.18 -19.02
CA GLN A 58 -10.13 -1.16 -17.96
C GLN A 58 -9.29 -1.64 -16.78
N LEU A 59 -9.48 -2.89 -16.35
CA LEU A 59 -8.68 -3.48 -15.28
C LEU A 59 -7.21 -3.62 -15.68
N LEU A 60 -6.88 -3.87 -16.96
CA LEU A 60 -5.50 -3.85 -17.45
C LEU A 60 -4.85 -2.47 -17.33
N GLU A 61 -5.59 -1.39 -17.57
CA GLU A 61 -5.11 -0.01 -17.34
C GLU A 61 -4.86 0.23 -15.85
N VAL A 62 -5.83 -0.16 -15.01
CA VAL A 62 -5.69 -0.08 -13.54
C VAL A 62 -4.52 -0.91 -13.04
N GLN A 63 -4.23 -2.05 -13.65
CA GLN A 63 -3.08 -2.88 -13.28
C GLN A 63 -1.75 -2.13 -13.48
N ASN A 64 -1.61 -1.39 -14.59
CA ASN A 64 -0.40 -0.61 -14.86
C ASN A 64 -0.32 0.61 -13.93
N GLU A 65 -1.46 1.22 -13.61
CA GLU A 65 -1.57 2.29 -12.63
C GLU A 65 -1.12 1.84 -11.24
N ILE A 66 -1.62 0.68 -10.78
CA ILE A 66 -1.22 0.06 -9.52
C ILE A 66 0.29 -0.22 -9.52
N LEU A 67 0.84 -0.70 -10.63
CA LEU A 67 2.28 -0.94 -10.76
C LEU A 67 3.08 0.35 -10.54
N ASN A 68 2.70 1.44 -11.20
CA ASN A 68 3.34 2.74 -11.01
C ASN A 68 3.21 3.24 -9.57
N ASN A 69 2.03 3.11 -8.98
CA ASN A 69 1.77 3.49 -7.60
C ASN A 69 2.62 2.68 -6.61
N ILE A 70 2.88 1.40 -6.86
CA ILE A 70 3.78 0.60 -6.03
C ILE A 70 5.20 1.19 -6.01
N LEU A 71 5.72 1.56 -7.19
CA LEU A 71 7.04 2.18 -7.31
C LEU A 71 7.11 3.51 -6.56
N GLU A 72 6.06 4.32 -6.72
CA GLU A 72 5.93 5.60 -6.04
C GLU A 72 5.88 5.43 -4.52
N PHE A 73 5.00 4.55 -4.01
CA PHE A 73 4.90 4.30 -2.58
C PHE A 73 6.19 3.74 -1.98
N GLU A 74 6.93 2.93 -2.72
CA GLU A 74 8.25 2.45 -2.29
C GLU A 74 9.25 3.60 -2.18
N TYR A 75 9.40 4.38 -3.24
CA TYR A 75 10.35 5.48 -3.28
C TYR A 75 10.02 6.54 -2.21
N LYS A 76 8.76 6.95 -2.11
CA LYS A 76 8.29 7.95 -1.14
C LYS A 76 8.28 7.41 0.28
N GLY A 77 7.89 6.15 0.48
CA GLY A 77 7.96 5.47 1.78
C GLY A 77 9.38 5.50 2.34
N ASN A 78 10.36 5.08 1.54
CA ASN A 78 11.77 5.13 1.92
C ASN A 78 12.25 6.56 2.20
N TYR A 79 11.84 7.54 1.40
CA TYR A 79 12.18 8.94 1.60
C TYR A 79 11.67 9.47 2.96
N TYR A 80 10.38 9.31 3.25
CA TYR A 80 9.78 9.81 4.48
C TYR A 80 10.22 9.02 5.71
N TYR A 81 10.50 7.73 5.55
CA TYR A 81 11.06 6.92 6.63
C TYR A 81 12.47 7.36 7.01
N ASN A 82 13.34 7.64 6.02
CA ASN A 82 14.68 8.19 6.26
C ASN A 82 14.64 9.55 6.97
N LYS A 83 13.69 10.42 6.59
CA LYS A 83 13.47 11.69 7.31
C LYS A 83 13.05 11.46 8.74
N LEU A 84 12.13 10.54 8.95
CA LEU A 84 11.61 10.22 10.27
C LEU A 84 12.70 9.66 11.19
N ARG A 85 13.59 8.81 10.66
CA ARG A 85 14.81 8.40 11.36
C ARG A 85 15.68 9.60 11.75
N ASP A 86 15.94 10.51 10.81
CA ASP A 86 16.78 11.68 11.05
C ASP A 86 16.17 12.60 12.12
N VAL A 87 14.86 12.89 12.04
CA VAL A 87 14.10 13.63 13.06
C VAL A 87 14.23 12.99 14.44
N ARG A 88 14.01 11.68 14.53
CA ARG A 88 14.11 10.95 15.80
C ARG A 88 15.52 10.98 16.38
N SER A 89 16.55 11.00 15.52
CA SER A 89 17.92 11.16 15.98
C SER A 89 18.16 12.52 16.65
N VAL A 90 17.49 13.58 16.19
CA VAL A 90 17.51 14.90 16.84
C VAL A 90 16.89 14.85 18.24
N PHE A 91 15.73 14.20 18.40
CA PHE A 91 15.07 14.09 19.72
C PHE A 91 15.76 13.18 20.72
N SER A 92 16.72 12.36 20.27
CA SER A 92 17.58 11.63 21.20
C SER A 92 18.55 12.55 21.96
N ASP A 93 18.68 13.82 21.54
CA ASP A 93 19.57 14.84 22.11
C ASP A 93 21.04 14.40 22.18
N THR A 94 21.43 13.51 21.25
CA THR A 94 22.80 12.97 21.15
C THR A 94 23.61 13.56 19.99
N LEU A 95 23.00 14.42 19.17
CA LEU A 95 23.66 14.97 17.99
C LEU A 95 24.49 16.21 18.35
N THR A 96 25.66 16.29 17.73
CA THR A 96 26.60 17.39 17.88
C THR A 96 26.64 18.26 16.61
N PHE A 97 27.27 19.42 16.72
CA PHE A 97 27.59 20.28 15.56
C PHE A 97 28.28 19.50 14.43
N LYS A 98 29.22 18.62 14.77
CA LYS A 98 29.96 17.80 13.81
C LYS A 98 29.05 16.82 13.06
N ASP A 99 28.04 16.26 13.74
CA ASP A 99 27.10 15.34 13.11
C ASP A 99 26.26 16.04 12.04
N TYR A 100 25.76 17.25 12.34
CA TYR A 100 25.05 18.08 11.37
C TYR A 100 25.97 18.49 10.21
N LYS A 101 27.22 18.88 10.47
CA LYS A 101 28.19 19.26 9.43
C LYS A 101 28.49 18.11 8.46
N ASN A 102 28.54 16.88 8.97
CA ASN A 102 28.84 15.70 8.17
C ASN A 102 27.61 15.09 7.46
N LYS A 103 26.39 15.42 7.88
CA LYS A 103 25.16 14.81 7.36
C LYS A 103 24.14 15.87 6.93
N ILE A 104 24.15 16.19 5.64
CA ILE A 104 23.27 17.21 5.05
C ILE A 104 21.77 16.92 5.24
N SER A 105 21.38 15.66 5.38
CA SER A 105 19.98 15.31 5.63
C SER A 105 19.49 15.80 6.99
N LEU A 106 20.36 15.90 8.00
CA LEU A 106 20.05 16.52 9.30
C LEU A 106 19.80 18.03 9.19
N GLN A 107 20.49 18.68 8.25
CA GLN A 107 20.33 20.11 7.98
C GLN A 107 19.06 20.43 7.19
N ARG A 108 18.52 19.45 6.44
CA ARG A 108 17.42 19.64 5.48
C ARG A 108 16.16 18.85 5.83
N ILE A 109 16.03 18.44 7.09
CA ILE A 109 14.93 17.60 7.57
C ILE A 109 13.57 18.23 7.22
N MET A 110 13.38 19.52 7.52
CA MET A 110 12.13 20.23 7.29
C MET A 110 12.10 21.04 5.98
N SER A 111 13.24 21.18 5.29
CA SER A 111 13.39 22.04 4.10
C SER A 111 13.27 21.27 2.78
N SER A 112 13.05 19.96 2.84
CA SER A 112 12.88 19.12 1.66
C SER A 112 11.60 18.31 1.78
N TYR A 113 10.89 18.20 0.67
CA TYR A 113 9.65 17.44 0.53
C TYR A 113 9.68 16.68 -0.78
N SER A 114 9.00 15.53 -0.83
CA SER A 114 8.91 14.69 -2.02
C SER A 114 7.44 14.47 -2.34
N ALA A 115 6.95 15.15 -3.38
CA ALA A 115 5.56 15.05 -3.84
C ALA A 115 5.15 13.58 -4.01
N VAL A 116 4.02 13.15 -3.46
CA VAL A 116 3.48 11.80 -3.58
C VAL A 116 2.43 11.88 -4.68
N GLU A 117 2.79 11.39 -5.85
CA GLU A 117 1.99 11.49 -7.06
C GLU A 117 1.37 10.13 -7.36
N THR A 118 0.15 9.90 -6.85
CA THR A 118 -0.61 8.69 -7.16
C THR A 118 -1.38 8.87 -8.47
N GLN A 119 -1.29 7.89 -9.36
CA GLN A 119 -2.12 7.81 -10.55
C GLN A 119 -3.43 7.10 -10.18
N ASN A 120 -4.58 7.72 -10.49
CA ASN A 120 -5.90 7.22 -10.09
C ASN A 120 -6.92 7.29 -11.25
N GLU A 121 -6.52 7.76 -12.43
CA GLU A 121 -7.39 8.06 -13.56
C GLU A 121 -8.07 6.81 -14.12
N ALA A 122 -7.33 5.71 -14.29
CA ALA A 122 -7.88 4.45 -14.78
C ALA A 122 -8.84 3.86 -13.74
N PHE A 123 -8.48 3.92 -12.46
CA PHE A 123 -9.36 3.47 -11.38
C PHE A 123 -10.65 4.29 -11.34
N ASN A 124 -10.56 5.62 -11.46
CA ASN A 124 -11.71 6.51 -11.48
C ASN A 124 -12.66 6.20 -12.66
N LYS A 125 -12.13 5.87 -13.84
CA LYS A 125 -12.93 5.42 -14.99
C LYS A 125 -13.60 4.06 -14.76
N LEU A 126 -12.90 3.12 -14.12
CA LEU A 126 -13.45 1.80 -13.78
C LEU A 126 -14.64 1.93 -12.82
N ILE A 127 -14.51 2.77 -11.77
CA ILE A 127 -15.59 2.92 -10.78
C ILE A 127 -16.82 3.65 -11.31
N GLN A 128 -16.67 4.50 -12.34
CA GLN A 128 -17.81 5.16 -13.00
C GLN A 128 -18.74 4.15 -13.69
N ASN A 129 -18.20 2.99 -14.10
CA ASN A 129 -18.95 1.92 -14.76
C ASN A 129 -18.95 0.63 -13.92
N ALA A 130 -18.82 0.75 -12.59
CA ALA A 130 -18.65 -0.40 -11.70
C ALA A 130 -19.79 -1.43 -11.78
N ASP A 131 -21.02 -0.99 -12.09
CA ASP A 131 -22.20 -1.85 -12.21
C ASP A 131 -22.13 -2.79 -13.42
N ASP A 132 -21.35 -2.43 -14.44
CA ASP A 132 -21.13 -3.23 -15.65
C ASP A 132 -19.95 -4.20 -15.52
N VAL A 133 -19.20 -4.12 -14.43
CA VAL A 133 -18.05 -5.00 -14.19
C VAL A 133 -18.50 -6.38 -13.74
N PRO A 134 -17.98 -7.48 -14.34
CA PRO A 134 -18.30 -8.85 -13.93
C PRO A 134 -18.13 -9.12 -12.43
N GLU A 135 -19.04 -9.90 -11.87
CA GLU A 135 -19.09 -10.29 -10.45
C GLU A 135 -17.74 -10.78 -9.90
N ILE A 136 -17.00 -11.53 -10.72
CA ILE A 136 -15.68 -12.11 -10.37
C ILE A 136 -14.66 -11.05 -9.96
N TYR A 137 -14.77 -9.81 -10.46
CA TYR A 137 -13.86 -8.72 -10.14
C TYR A 137 -14.35 -7.83 -8.98
N ARG A 138 -15.58 -8.01 -8.48
CA ARG A 138 -16.09 -7.18 -7.38
C ARG A 138 -15.22 -7.19 -6.12
N PRO A 139 -14.69 -8.35 -5.64
CA PRO A 139 -13.78 -8.36 -4.49
C PRO A 139 -12.53 -7.51 -4.72
N LEU A 140 -12.00 -7.56 -5.95
CA LEU A 140 -10.83 -6.79 -6.36
C LEU A 140 -11.12 -5.27 -6.35
N ILE A 141 -12.26 -4.86 -6.91
CA ILE A 141 -12.69 -3.45 -6.92
C ILE A 141 -12.86 -2.91 -5.49
N LEU A 142 -13.39 -3.72 -4.56
CA LEU A 142 -13.53 -3.31 -3.16
C LEU A 142 -12.17 -3.07 -2.50
N GLU A 143 -11.17 -3.91 -2.76
CA GLU A 143 -9.81 -3.69 -2.26
C GLU A 143 -9.16 -2.46 -2.90
N MET A 144 -9.37 -2.22 -4.21
CA MET A 144 -8.92 -1.01 -4.90
C MET A 144 -9.55 0.25 -4.27
N LYS A 145 -10.86 0.27 -4.02
CA LYS A 145 -11.54 1.39 -3.32
C LYS A 145 -10.91 1.71 -1.97
N LYS A 146 -10.44 0.71 -1.22
CA LYS A 146 -9.73 0.92 0.05
C LYS A 146 -8.32 1.47 -0.16
N LEU A 147 -7.60 1.04 -1.20
CA LEU A 147 -6.27 1.55 -1.53
C LEU A 147 -6.32 3.05 -1.87
N TYR A 148 -7.27 3.43 -2.74
CA TYR A 148 -7.46 4.79 -3.25
C TYR A 148 -8.26 5.71 -2.32
N ASN A 149 -8.73 5.23 -1.17
CA ASN A 149 -9.26 6.11 -0.14
C ASN A 149 -8.08 6.84 0.55
N LEU A 150 -7.96 8.15 0.30
CA LEU A 150 -6.80 8.95 0.68
C LEU A 150 -7.08 9.96 1.80
N SER A 151 -8.31 10.11 2.32
CA SER A 151 -8.69 11.28 3.13
C SER A 151 -7.81 11.56 4.36
N ALA A 152 -7.45 10.53 5.13
CA ALA A 152 -6.55 10.68 6.27
C ALA A 152 -5.11 11.00 5.85
N PHE A 153 -4.63 10.33 4.78
CA PHE A 153 -3.31 10.56 4.22
C PHE A 153 -3.16 12.00 3.70
N GLU A 154 -4.11 12.49 2.89
CA GLU A 154 -4.11 13.86 2.35
C GLU A 154 -4.05 14.92 3.44
N THR A 155 -4.72 14.67 4.57
CA THR A 155 -4.73 15.62 5.69
C THR A 155 -3.34 15.75 6.30
N SER A 156 -2.72 14.62 6.70
CA SER A 156 -1.37 14.63 7.27
C SER A 156 -0.35 15.14 6.24
N TYR A 157 -0.54 14.79 4.96
CA TYR A 157 0.31 15.23 3.86
C TYR A 157 0.28 16.75 3.64
N THR A 158 -0.92 17.33 3.61
CA THR A 158 -1.11 18.79 3.54
C THR A 158 -0.50 19.48 4.76
N GLY A 159 -0.65 18.90 5.95
CA GLY A 159 -0.02 19.39 7.18
C GLY A 159 1.50 19.38 7.09
N LEU A 160 2.10 18.35 6.49
CA LEU A 160 3.55 18.29 6.26
C LEU A 160 4.02 19.40 5.31
N LEU A 161 3.25 19.68 4.25
CA LEU A 161 3.53 20.77 3.32
C LEU A 161 3.48 22.14 4.01
N ASP A 162 2.44 22.41 4.80
CA ASP A 162 2.32 23.65 5.59
C ASP A 162 3.51 23.83 6.54
N LEU A 163 3.89 22.78 7.28
CA LEU A 163 5.06 22.82 8.15
C LEU A 163 6.37 23.06 7.39
N SER A 164 6.52 22.48 6.20
CA SER A 164 7.69 22.69 5.33
C SER A 164 7.75 24.14 4.84
N THR A 165 6.63 24.71 4.42
CA THR A 165 6.52 26.12 3.98
C THR A 165 6.86 27.07 5.11
N ARG A 166 6.27 26.88 6.29
CA ARG A 166 6.56 27.71 7.46
C ARG A 166 8.00 27.57 7.97
N ASN A 167 8.63 26.42 7.73
CA ASN A 167 10.06 26.26 8.02
C ASN A 167 10.91 27.07 7.05
N PHE A 168 10.53 27.14 5.77
CA PHE A 168 11.22 27.97 4.78
C PHE A 168 11.23 29.46 5.19
N GLU A 169 10.10 29.97 5.69
CA GLU A 169 10.00 31.32 6.26
C GLU A 169 10.94 31.51 7.46
N LEU A 170 10.98 30.54 8.38
CA LEU A 170 11.81 30.62 9.59
C LEU A 170 13.31 30.65 9.27
N ILE A 171 13.75 29.96 8.23
CA ILE A 171 15.17 29.86 7.87
C ILE A 171 15.60 30.87 6.81
N GLN A 172 14.73 31.80 6.43
CA GLN A 172 14.97 32.76 5.34
C GLN A 172 16.21 33.63 5.59
N ASP A 173 16.48 33.98 6.85
CA ASP A 173 17.66 34.76 7.25
C ASP A 173 18.99 34.00 6.98
N PHE A 174 18.94 32.67 6.85
CA PHE A 174 20.09 31.84 6.51
C PHE A 174 20.21 31.60 5.00
N ALA A 175 19.27 32.06 4.16
CA ALA A 175 19.22 31.69 2.74
C ALA A 175 20.51 32.04 1.98
N GLU A 176 21.08 33.22 2.23
CA GLU A 176 22.34 33.63 1.61
C GLU A 176 23.52 32.78 2.10
N SER A 177 23.60 32.51 3.41
CA SER A 177 24.65 31.68 3.98
C SER A 177 24.58 30.23 3.48
N LEU A 178 23.37 29.68 3.34
CA LEU A 178 23.11 28.37 2.75
C LEU A 178 23.52 28.31 1.27
N TYR A 179 23.26 29.38 0.49
CA TYR A 179 23.69 29.47 -0.91
C TYR A 179 25.22 29.51 -1.06
N ARG A 180 25.93 30.09 -0.08
CA ARG A 180 27.40 30.19 -0.07
C ARG A 180 28.08 29.04 0.67
N ASP A 181 27.36 27.96 1.00
CA ASP A 181 27.83 26.82 1.81
C ASP A 181 28.41 27.20 3.19
N LYS A 182 28.01 28.35 3.75
CA LYS A 182 28.37 28.81 5.09
C LYS A 182 27.31 28.36 6.09
N THR A 183 27.40 27.11 6.54
CA THR A 183 26.34 26.46 7.33
C THR A 183 26.51 26.54 8.85
N ASP A 184 27.62 27.08 9.35
CA ASP A 184 27.95 27.01 10.79
C ASP A 184 26.89 27.70 11.68
N ASP A 185 26.49 28.95 11.37
CA ASP A 185 25.44 29.66 12.12
C ASP A 185 24.08 28.97 12.00
N TYR A 186 23.78 28.41 10.83
CA TYR A 186 22.56 27.64 10.59
C TYR A 186 22.54 26.35 11.43
N ILE A 187 23.66 25.63 11.52
CA ILE A 187 23.77 24.42 12.36
C ILE A 187 23.61 24.78 13.84
N CYS A 188 24.21 25.89 14.30
CA CYS A 188 23.98 26.40 15.65
C CYS A 188 22.50 26.67 15.90
N PHE A 189 21.83 27.37 14.98
CA PHE A 189 20.39 27.60 15.02
C PHE A 189 19.58 26.29 15.13
N LEU A 190 19.84 25.30 14.29
CA LEU A 190 19.14 24.00 14.34
C LEU A 190 19.32 23.29 15.70
N LEU A 191 20.49 23.44 16.33
CA LEU A 191 20.81 22.82 17.62
C LEU A 191 20.21 23.55 18.82
N THR A 192 20.06 24.88 18.76
CA THR A 192 19.72 25.69 19.94
C THR A 192 18.35 26.34 19.89
N ASP A 193 17.81 26.61 18.70
CA ASP A 193 16.57 27.38 18.57
C ASP A 193 15.34 26.60 19.03
N LYS A 194 14.56 27.22 19.91
CA LYS A 194 13.39 26.57 20.55
C LYS A 194 12.20 26.49 19.60
N ASP A 195 11.99 27.50 18.73
CA ASP A 195 10.88 27.49 17.79
C ASP A 195 11.08 26.43 16.71
N HIS A 196 12.31 26.33 16.18
CA HIS A 196 12.72 25.26 15.28
C HIS A 196 12.47 23.87 15.90
N LYS A 197 12.95 23.61 17.12
CA LYS A 197 12.73 22.31 17.79
C LYS A 197 11.24 22.00 18.00
N ASN A 198 10.43 22.99 18.34
CA ASN A 198 8.98 22.81 18.48
C ASN A 198 8.30 22.48 17.14
N ARG A 199 8.70 23.12 16.05
CA ARG A 199 8.19 22.83 14.71
C ARG A 199 8.66 21.48 14.20
N LEU A 200 9.91 21.11 14.47
CA LEU A 200 10.46 19.80 14.18
C LEU A 200 9.68 18.70 14.90
N ALA A 201 9.22 18.94 16.13
CA ALA A 201 8.36 17.99 16.86
C ALA A 201 7.01 17.79 16.16
N ARG A 202 6.37 18.87 15.69
CA ARG A 202 5.14 18.79 14.88
C ARG A 202 5.38 18.05 13.56
N TYR A 203 6.51 18.33 12.90
CA TYR A 203 6.93 17.66 11.68
C TYR A 203 7.16 16.15 11.90
N SER A 204 7.68 15.76 13.06
CA SER A 204 7.79 14.35 13.44
C SER A 204 6.45 13.65 13.49
N PHE A 205 5.46 14.28 14.14
CA PHE A 205 4.13 13.68 14.28
C PHE A 205 3.45 13.48 12.92
N THR A 206 3.59 14.45 12.00
CA THR A 206 3.05 14.27 10.64
C THR A 206 3.80 13.20 9.84
N LEU A 207 5.12 13.07 10.02
CA LEU A 207 5.87 11.97 9.42
C LEU A 207 5.46 10.58 9.97
N ASP A 208 5.04 10.50 11.24
CA ASP A 208 4.55 9.26 11.85
C ASP A 208 3.23 8.78 11.25
N ASP A 209 2.44 9.68 10.68
CA ASP A 209 1.27 9.32 9.89
C ASP A 209 1.66 8.89 8.47
N ILE A 210 2.51 9.68 7.82
CA ILE A 210 2.79 9.56 6.38
C ILE A 210 3.67 8.34 6.06
N ALA A 211 4.80 8.18 6.77
CA ALA A 211 5.77 7.15 6.40
C ALA A 211 5.20 5.73 6.55
N PRO A 212 4.51 5.37 7.65
CA PRO A 212 3.88 4.05 7.78
C PRO A 212 2.71 3.85 6.81
N GLU A 213 1.94 4.90 6.50
CA GLU A 213 0.80 4.78 5.57
C GLU A 213 1.28 4.51 4.13
N LEU A 214 2.36 5.16 3.66
CA LEU A 214 2.94 4.87 2.35
C LEU A 214 3.41 3.41 2.23
N VAL A 215 4.07 2.91 3.27
CA VAL A 215 4.47 1.50 3.35
C VAL A 215 3.24 0.58 3.31
N GLN A 216 2.17 0.91 4.04
CA GLN A 216 0.93 0.13 4.01
C GLN A 216 0.25 0.17 2.64
N LYS A 217 0.20 1.34 1.98
CA LYS A 217 -0.38 1.50 0.64
C LYS A 217 0.38 0.68 -0.38
N LYS A 218 1.71 0.65 -0.33
CA LYS A 218 2.55 -0.26 -1.13
C LYS A 218 2.12 -1.72 -0.96
N TYR A 219 2.01 -2.21 0.28
CA TYR A 219 1.61 -3.61 0.52
C TYR A 219 0.19 -3.92 0.04
N LYS A 220 -0.75 -3.01 0.24
CA LYS A 220 -2.13 -3.14 -0.27
C LYS A 220 -2.14 -3.19 -1.81
N ALA A 221 -1.40 -2.30 -2.47
CA ALA A 221 -1.28 -2.26 -3.93
C ALA A 221 -0.66 -3.56 -4.49
N LEU A 222 0.42 -4.05 -3.88
CA LEU A 222 1.04 -5.33 -4.24
C LEU A 222 0.09 -6.52 -4.09
N LYS A 223 -0.69 -6.56 -3.00
CA LYS A 223 -1.71 -7.59 -2.78
C LYS A 223 -2.75 -7.58 -3.90
N ILE A 224 -3.24 -6.41 -4.27
CA ILE A 224 -4.21 -6.24 -5.36
C ILE A 224 -3.59 -6.69 -6.69
N TYR A 225 -2.37 -6.26 -7.01
CA TYR A 225 -1.66 -6.69 -8.23
C TYR A 225 -1.55 -8.21 -8.34
N ARG A 226 -1.22 -8.91 -7.24
CA ARG A 226 -1.17 -10.37 -7.19
C ARG A 226 -2.53 -11.03 -7.40
N GLN A 227 -3.59 -10.45 -6.83
CA GLN A 227 -4.95 -10.93 -7.06
C GLN A 227 -5.33 -10.79 -8.54
N MET A 228 -4.90 -9.72 -9.21
CA MET A 228 -5.08 -9.57 -10.66
C MET A 228 -4.32 -10.66 -11.43
N VAL A 229 -3.03 -10.88 -11.14
CA VAL A 229 -2.27 -11.96 -11.81
C VAL A 229 -2.92 -13.33 -11.60
N ALA A 230 -3.40 -13.63 -10.39
CA ALA A 230 -4.13 -14.87 -10.09
C ALA A 230 -5.46 -15.01 -10.85
N LEU A 231 -6.07 -13.89 -11.26
CA LEU A 231 -7.26 -13.85 -12.10
C LEU A 231 -6.93 -13.91 -13.61
N GLY A 232 -5.66 -14.11 -13.98
CA GLY A 232 -5.23 -14.28 -15.36
C GLY A 232 -4.78 -13.00 -16.07
N PHE A 233 -4.64 -11.89 -15.34
CA PHE A 233 -4.02 -10.68 -15.88
C PHE A 233 -2.52 -10.89 -16.11
N PRO A 234 -1.90 -10.21 -17.10
CA PRO A 234 -0.50 -10.39 -17.42
C PRO A 234 0.40 -9.98 -16.26
N ASP A 235 1.39 -10.80 -15.99
CA ASP A 235 2.50 -10.46 -15.12
C ASP A 235 3.56 -9.72 -15.95
N LYS A 236 3.56 -8.39 -15.84
CA LYS A 236 4.47 -7.55 -16.63
C LYS A 236 5.82 -7.35 -15.94
N ASN A 237 5.84 -7.18 -14.61
CA ASN A 237 7.02 -6.72 -13.87
C ASN A 237 7.23 -7.43 -12.51
N MET A 238 6.68 -8.63 -12.26
CA MET A 238 6.82 -9.27 -10.94
C MET A 238 8.26 -9.52 -10.52
N LYS A 239 9.21 -9.75 -11.45
CA LYS A 239 10.64 -9.89 -11.11
C LYS A 239 11.25 -8.61 -10.51
N GLU A 240 10.91 -7.44 -11.03
CA GLU A 240 11.38 -6.15 -10.49
C GLU A 240 10.65 -5.83 -9.18
N LEU A 241 9.34 -6.11 -9.14
CA LEU A 241 8.54 -6.00 -7.94
C LEU A 241 8.99 -6.96 -6.84
N ASP A 242 9.56 -8.13 -7.15
CA ASP A 242 10.06 -9.12 -6.19
C ASP A 242 11.32 -8.63 -5.47
N HIS A 243 12.13 -7.78 -6.12
CA HIS A 243 13.28 -7.11 -5.49
C HIS A 243 12.87 -5.86 -4.71
N MET A 244 11.79 -5.19 -5.13
CA MET A 244 11.16 -4.09 -4.38
C MET A 244 10.28 -4.60 -3.25
N PHE A 245 9.91 -5.87 -3.29
CA PHE A 245 9.33 -6.61 -2.20
C PHE A 245 10.42 -6.87 -1.16
N ILE A 246 10.17 -6.51 0.10
CA ILE A 246 10.45 -7.51 1.13
C ILE A 246 9.26 -8.42 1.10
N THR A 247 9.25 -9.37 0.16
CA THR A 247 8.36 -10.51 0.35
C THR A 247 8.88 -11.07 1.64
N MET A 248 7.98 -11.22 2.61
CA MET A 248 8.16 -12.23 3.64
C MET A 248 8.16 -13.60 2.94
N ASN A 249 9.23 -13.86 2.19
CA ASN A 249 9.74 -15.18 2.04
C ASN A 249 10.35 -15.51 3.42
N PRO A 250 10.06 -16.69 3.99
CA PRO A 250 10.79 -17.24 5.13
C PRO A 250 12.29 -16.86 5.14
N GLU A 251 12.94 -16.90 3.98
CA GLU A 251 14.36 -16.54 3.82
C GLU A 251 14.73 -15.14 4.33
N ASN A 252 13.92 -14.12 4.05
CA ASN A 252 14.23 -12.75 4.48
C ASN A 252 13.90 -12.49 5.96
N LEU A 253 12.87 -13.18 6.47
CA LEU A 253 12.46 -13.06 7.88
C LEU A 253 13.48 -13.70 8.81
N LYS A 254 14.14 -14.79 8.38
CA LYS A 254 15.22 -15.45 9.13
C LYS A 254 16.35 -14.49 9.51
N TYR A 255 16.62 -13.44 8.72
CA TYR A 255 17.67 -12.47 9.06
C TYR A 255 17.36 -11.63 10.29
N PHE A 256 16.08 -11.46 10.65
CA PHE A 256 15.66 -10.79 11.88
C PHE A 256 15.52 -11.75 13.07
N VAL A 257 15.44 -13.06 12.84
CA VAL A 257 15.28 -14.07 13.91
C VAL A 257 16.52 -14.07 14.79
N GLY A 258 16.33 -14.12 16.10
CA GLY A 258 17.43 -14.13 17.07
C GLY A 258 17.10 -13.37 18.35
N ASN A 259 18.07 -13.38 19.26
CA ASN A 259 17.97 -12.64 20.52
C ASN A 259 18.80 -11.36 20.43
N TYR A 260 18.23 -10.26 20.89
CA TYR A 260 18.83 -8.94 20.85
C TYR A 260 18.76 -8.30 22.22
N THR A 261 19.90 -7.97 22.81
CA THR A 261 19.96 -7.61 24.22
C THR A 261 20.66 -6.27 24.44
N ASN A 262 20.25 -5.58 25.50
CA ASN A 262 20.96 -4.45 26.07
C ASN A 262 21.13 -4.66 27.58
N LYS A 263 21.51 -3.61 28.32
CA LYS A 263 21.69 -3.71 29.78
C LYS A 263 20.45 -4.18 30.56
N ASN A 264 19.24 -3.88 30.07
CA ASN A 264 18.01 -4.05 30.85
C ASN A 264 17.05 -5.09 30.25
N TYR A 265 17.00 -5.24 28.92
CA TYR A 265 16.01 -6.04 28.23
C TYR A 265 16.61 -6.87 27.11
N THR A 266 15.95 -7.97 26.79
CA THR A 266 16.20 -8.80 25.61
C THR A 266 14.93 -8.91 24.77
N LEU A 267 15.03 -8.70 23.46
CA LEU A 267 14.01 -9.05 22.48
C LEU A 267 14.37 -10.39 21.86
N SER A 268 13.45 -11.36 21.94
CA SER A 268 13.55 -12.62 21.21
C SER A 268 12.63 -12.56 20.00
N LEU A 269 13.18 -12.71 18.80
CA LEU A 269 12.41 -12.79 17.55
C LEU A 269 12.45 -14.21 17.01
N GLN A 270 11.27 -14.75 16.68
CA GLN A 270 11.08 -16.11 16.19
C GLN A 270 10.17 -16.10 14.97
N TYR A 271 10.44 -17.00 14.02
CA TYR A 271 9.63 -17.14 12.82
C TYR A 271 8.76 -18.39 12.91
N ASN A 272 7.46 -18.23 12.68
CA ASN A 272 6.51 -19.33 12.57
C ASN A 272 6.34 -19.71 11.10
N ILE A 273 6.82 -20.90 10.73
CA ILE A 273 6.81 -21.42 9.36
C ILE A 273 5.39 -21.64 8.85
N GLU A 274 4.51 -22.22 9.67
CA GLU A 274 3.13 -22.57 9.28
C GLU A 274 2.28 -21.32 9.02
N LYS A 275 2.46 -20.27 9.84
CA LYS A 275 1.73 -19.01 9.73
C LYS A 275 2.41 -18.01 8.81
N ASN A 276 3.65 -18.28 8.36
CA ASN A 276 4.51 -17.34 7.65
C ASN A 276 4.59 -15.97 8.35
N MET A 277 4.82 -15.96 9.67
CA MET A 277 4.79 -14.74 10.49
C MET A 277 5.94 -14.69 11.49
N LEU A 278 6.42 -13.47 11.76
CA LEU A 278 7.39 -13.20 12.81
C LEU A 278 6.66 -12.88 14.13
N PHE A 279 7.13 -13.48 15.21
CA PHE A 279 6.68 -13.24 16.57
C PHE A 279 7.85 -12.73 17.40
N GLY A 280 7.54 -11.89 18.37
CA GLY A 280 8.56 -11.37 19.27
C GLY A 280 8.05 -11.28 20.69
N ASN A 281 8.95 -11.45 21.65
CA ASN A 281 8.66 -11.23 23.05
C ASN A 281 9.81 -10.44 23.69
N TRP A 282 9.47 -9.60 24.63
CA TRP A 282 10.44 -8.90 25.46
C TRP A 282 10.67 -9.68 26.76
N SER A 283 11.90 -9.68 27.27
CA SER A 283 12.21 -10.15 28.62
C SER A 283 13.08 -9.16 29.37
N SER A 284 12.89 -9.08 30.68
CA SER A 284 13.71 -8.30 31.59
C SER A 284 14.96 -9.08 31.98
N ASN A 285 16.15 -8.49 31.75
CA ASN A 285 17.42 -9.12 32.12
C ASN A 285 17.65 -9.11 33.64
N ARG A 286 16.88 -8.33 34.41
CA ARG A 286 17.00 -8.24 35.88
C ARG A 286 16.05 -9.18 36.61
N SER A 287 14.80 -9.24 36.17
CA SER A 287 13.76 -10.05 36.82
C SER A 287 13.53 -11.41 36.16
N GLY A 288 14.03 -11.60 34.92
CA GLY A 288 13.73 -12.79 34.12
C GLY A 288 12.29 -12.84 33.59
N GLU A 289 11.47 -11.84 33.92
CA GLU A 289 10.07 -11.76 33.50
C GLU A 289 9.98 -11.62 31.98
N LYS A 290 9.09 -12.42 31.37
CA LYS A 290 8.88 -12.49 29.92
C LYS A 290 7.49 -11.97 29.60
N LEU A 291 7.42 -10.93 28.76
CA LEU A 291 6.17 -10.40 28.24
C LEU A 291 5.56 -11.35 27.21
N GLU A 292 4.24 -11.24 27.00
CA GLU A 292 3.52 -12.04 26.00
C GLU A 292 4.11 -11.86 24.60
N ALA A 293 4.05 -12.95 23.82
CA ALA A 293 4.48 -12.92 22.43
C ALA A 293 3.51 -12.06 21.60
N MET A 294 4.08 -11.14 20.83
CA MET A 294 3.36 -10.19 20.00
C MET A 294 3.61 -10.48 18.53
N ASN A 295 2.61 -10.20 17.70
CA ASN A 295 2.79 -10.20 16.25
C ASN A 295 3.78 -9.09 15.87
N VAL A 296 4.78 -9.47 15.07
CA VAL A 296 5.75 -8.52 14.54
C VAL A 296 5.41 -8.23 13.09
N THR A 297 5.27 -6.95 12.78
CA THR A 297 5.05 -6.49 11.42
C THR A 297 6.37 -5.96 10.88
N VAL A 298 6.92 -6.61 9.86
CA VAL A 298 8.03 -6.03 9.09
C VAL A 298 7.50 -4.85 8.29
N ARG A 299 8.14 -3.69 8.41
CA ARG A 299 7.78 -2.49 7.66
C ARG A 299 8.59 -2.40 6.38
N ASP A 300 9.90 -2.55 6.51
CA ASP A 300 10.86 -2.51 5.41
C ASP A 300 12.05 -3.47 5.67
N SER A 301 13.14 -3.35 4.89
CA SER A 301 14.29 -4.26 4.94
C SER A 301 15.12 -4.13 6.22
N ILE A 302 14.89 -3.08 7.01
CA ILE A 302 15.59 -2.79 8.26
C ILE A 302 14.64 -2.55 9.44
N THR A 303 13.33 -2.47 9.24
CA THR A 303 12.39 -2.00 10.26
C THR A 303 11.35 -3.04 10.65
N LEU A 304 11.18 -3.23 11.95
CA LEU A 304 10.09 -4.00 12.55
C LEU A 304 9.17 -3.12 13.39
N HIS A 305 7.91 -3.53 13.49
CA HIS A 305 6.94 -2.96 14.42
C HIS A 305 6.40 -4.07 15.33
N ILE A 306 6.52 -3.88 16.65
CA ILE A 306 6.12 -4.84 17.68
C ILE A 306 5.59 -4.10 18.90
N GLY A 307 4.38 -4.43 19.37
CA GLY A 307 3.85 -3.89 20.62
C GLY A 307 3.74 -2.35 20.67
N GLY A 308 3.54 -1.70 19.53
CA GLY A 308 3.52 -0.23 19.42
C GLY A 308 4.89 0.42 19.31
N GLU A 309 5.98 -0.36 19.37
CA GLU A 309 7.34 0.12 19.16
C GLU A 309 7.81 -0.13 17.74
N TYR A 310 8.56 0.82 17.18
CA TYR A 310 9.30 0.64 15.94
C TYR A 310 10.78 0.37 16.25
N LEU A 311 11.32 -0.66 15.61
CA LEU A 311 12.69 -1.12 15.78
C LEU A 311 13.42 -0.92 14.45
N GLU A 312 14.49 -0.13 14.45
CA GLU A 312 15.34 0.06 13.27
C GLU A 312 16.63 -0.71 13.45
N PHE A 313 16.82 -1.71 12.60
CA PHE A 313 18.02 -2.51 12.53
C PHE A 313 19.06 -1.84 11.63
N ASN A 314 20.33 -2.13 11.87
CA ASN A 314 21.36 -1.85 10.89
C ASN A 314 21.27 -2.83 9.69
N ASN A 315 22.08 -2.58 8.66
CA ASN A 315 22.00 -3.31 7.39
C ASN A 315 22.19 -4.83 7.57
N ASP A 316 23.17 -5.24 8.39
CA ASP A 316 23.51 -6.65 8.66
C ASP A 316 22.65 -7.31 9.76
N LYS A 317 21.69 -6.57 10.34
CA LYS A 317 20.83 -7.04 11.44
C LYS A 317 21.57 -7.47 12.70
N SER A 318 22.81 -7.01 12.90
CA SER A 318 23.58 -7.28 14.12
C SER A 318 23.16 -6.40 15.30
N MET A 319 22.44 -5.31 15.06
CA MET A 319 21.88 -4.47 16.11
C MET A 319 20.63 -3.73 15.65
N PHE A 320 19.83 -3.29 16.62
CA PHE A 320 18.76 -2.34 16.37
C PHE A 320 18.67 -1.28 17.46
N ASN A 321 17.97 -0.20 17.11
CA ASN A 321 17.57 0.86 18.03
C ASN A 321 16.04 0.91 18.12
N ARG A 322 15.53 1.15 19.32
CA ARG A 322 14.14 1.57 19.48
C ARG A 322 14.01 2.99 18.97
N LEU A 323 13.21 3.15 17.94
CA LEU A 323 12.80 4.46 17.47
C LEU A 323 11.94 5.11 18.55
N PHE A 324 12.06 6.43 18.71
CA PHE A 324 11.37 7.24 19.74
C PHE A 324 11.70 6.97 21.20
N SER A 325 12.73 6.18 21.50
CA SER A 325 13.21 6.08 22.88
C SER A 325 14.02 7.33 23.24
N LYS A 326 13.78 7.88 24.44
CA LYS A 326 14.61 8.96 25.04
C LYS A 326 16.08 8.55 25.20
N THR A 327 16.38 7.26 25.10
CA THR A 327 17.73 6.72 25.18
C THR A 327 18.03 5.95 23.89
N LYS A 328 19.21 6.15 23.30
CA LYS A 328 19.75 5.22 22.29
C LYS A 328 20.08 3.90 22.97
N SER A 329 19.04 3.12 23.21
CA SER A 329 19.13 1.76 23.72
C SER A 329 19.53 0.87 22.55
N ASN A 330 20.84 0.73 22.34
CA ASN A 330 21.38 -0.14 21.29
C ASN A 330 21.21 -1.60 21.74
N TYR A 331 20.35 -2.35 21.04
CA TYR A 331 20.19 -3.78 21.25
C TYR A 331 21.13 -4.52 20.31
N LYS A 332 22.05 -5.31 20.84
CA LYS A 332 23.00 -6.10 20.06
C LYS A 332 22.51 -7.53 19.95
N ARG A 333 22.67 -8.12 18.77
CA ARG A 333 22.37 -9.54 18.55
C ARG A 333 23.29 -10.40 19.41
N ILE A 334 22.72 -11.39 20.06
CA ILE A 334 23.45 -12.46 20.73
C ILE A 334 23.76 -13.49 19.64
N PHE A 335 25.03 -13.67 19.31
CA PHE A 335 25.46 -14.76 18.45
C PHE A 335 25.64 -15.99 19.35
N GLU A 336 24.91 -17.08 19.06
CA GLU A 336 25.12 -18.35 19.78
C GLU A 336 26.47 -18.93 19.34
N GLY A 337 27.50 -18.76 20.18
CA GLY A 337 28.85 -19.30 19.92
C GLY A 337 30.05 -18.47 20.42
N GLU A 338 29.98 -17.81 21.58
CA GLU A 338 31.17 -17.37 22.35
C GLU A 338 31.12 -17.89 23.79
#